data_AF-A0AAN8UJ67-F1
#
_entry.id   AF-A0AAN8UJ67-F1
#
_cell.length_a   1.000
_cell.length_b   1.000
_cell.length_c   1.000
_cell.angle_alpha   90.00
_cell.angle_beta   90.00
_cell.angle_gamma   90.00
#
_symmetry.space_group_name_H-M   'P 1'
#
loop_
_entity.id
_entity.type
_entity.pdbx_description
1 polymer ?
#
loop_
_entity_poly.entity_id
_entity_poly.type
_entity_poly.pdbx_seq_one_letter_code
_entity_poly.pdbx_strand_id
1 'polypeptide(L)'
;MGKTSIRSGLSKHADRKFEKKLQFYAKVRDTLSTLSATKAINKKKKLRTRQKKLKAYDFTSLSEFLPELKAPRQQTTEEANFKLKPKSQGKLIEKESRRLKMVLNHAAFQSDPLSTIHQHLQSTQPAVEEKPRNKSSKNAKKKKGKKKSEATPISESMEM
;
A
#
# COMPACT_ATOMS: atom_id res chain seq x y z
N MET A 1 -7.46 16.94 -89.03
CA MET A 1 -6.40 16.22 -88.26
C MET A 1 -6.60 16.51 -86.78
N GLY A 2 -6.62 15.46 -85.96
CA GLY A 2 -7.48 15.32 -84.78
C GLY A 2 -7.05 16.01 -83.48
N LYS A 3 -8.05 16.26 -82.63
CA LYS A 3 -7.92 16.68 -81.23
C LYS A 3 -8.72 15.70 -80.34
N THR A 4 -8.13 14.57 -79.97
CA THR A 4 -8.73 13.58 -79.05
C THR A 4 -7.91 13.37 -77.76
N SER A 5 -6.83 14.11 -77.54
CA SER A 5 -5.88 13.84 -76.44
C SER A 5 -6.41 14.16 -75.02
N ILE A 6 -7.36 15.10 -74.88
CA ILE A 6 -7.75 15.65 -73.56
C ILE A 6 -8.54 14.63 -72.70
N ARG A 7 -9.32 13.75 -73.33
CA ARG A 7 -10.12 12.75 -72.58
C ARG A 7 -9.26 11.64 -71.94
N SER A 8 -8.07 11.37 -72.50
CA SER A 8 -7.17 10.32 -72.00
C SER A 8 -6.41 10.71 -70.71
N GLY A 9 -6.12 12.00 -70.51
CA GLY A 9 -5.39 12.49 -69.33
C GLY A 9 -6.20 12.45 -68.04
N LEU A 10 -7.52 12.66 -68.14
CA LEU A 10 -8.44 12.60 -66.99
C LEU A 10 -8.63 11.16 -66.48
N SER A 11 -8.68 10.17 -67.38
CA SER A 11 -8.69 8.74 -67.02
C SER A 11 -7.43 8.36 -66.26
N LYS A 12 -6.24 8.72 -66.78
CA LYS A 12 -4.95 8.46 -66.12
C LYS A 12 -4.87 9.07 -64.72
N HIS A 13 -5.46 10.25 -64.51
CA HIS A 13 -5.56 10.87 -63.19
C HIS A 13 -6.53 10.15 -62.25
N ALA A 14 -7.64 9.61 -62.77
CA ALA A 14 -8.58 8.78 -62.00
C ALA A 14 -7.95 7.43 -61.63
N ASP A 15 -7.28 6.77 -62.58
CA ASP A 15 -6.55 5.51 -62.37
C ASP A 15 -5.45 5.68 -61.32
N ARG A 16 -4.69 6.80 -61.38
CA ARG A 16 -3.71 7.13 -60.35
C ARG A 16 -4.33 7.37 -58.97
N LYS A 17 -5.53 7.93 -58.88
CA LYS A 17 -6.25 8.11 -57.60
C LYS A 17 -6.74 6.75 -57.06
N PHE A 18 -7.18 5.86 -57.94
CA PHE A 18 -7.61 4.51 -57.58
C PHE A 18 -6.44 3.67 -57.06
N GLU A 19 -5.31 3.69 -57.78
CA GLU A 19 -4.07 3.01 -57.38
C GLU A 19 -3.59 3.49 -56.00
N LYS A 20 -3.61 4.81 -55.75
CA LYS A 20 -3.27 5.37 -54.43
C LYS A 20 -4.19 4.86 -53.32
N LYS A 21 -5.49 4.67 -53.59
CA LYS A 21 -6.43 4.12 -52.61
C LYS A 21 -6.11 2.65 -52.33
N LEU A 22 -5.81 1.85 -53.34
CA LEU A 22 -5.39 0.44 -53.15
C LEU A 22 -4.13 0.34 -52.30
N GLN A 23 -3.11 1.15 -52.61
CA GLN A 23 -1.88 1.19 -51.82
C GLN A 23 -2.11 1.63 -50.37
N PHE A 24 -3.05 2.55 -50.14
CA PHE A 24 -3.43 2.95 -48.80
C PHE A 24 -4.08 1.78 -48.03
N TYR A 25 -5.06 1.10 -48.64
CA TYR A 25 -5.72 -0.04 -48.00
C TYR A 25 -4.76 -1.20 -47.73
N ALA A 26 -3.83 -1.48 -48.65
CA ALA A 26 -2.78 -2.47 -48.45
C ALA A 26 -1.91 -2.13 -47.22
N LYS A 27 -1.41 -0.89 -47.14
CA LYS A 27 -0.63 -0.42 -45.99
C LYS A 27 -1.39 -0.50 -44.67
N VAL A 28 -2.69 -0.16 -44.65
CA VAL A 28 -3.52 -0.28 -43.45
C VAL A 28 -3.68 -1.74 -43.04
N ARG A 29 -3.86 -2.67 -43.99
CA ARG A 29 -3.95 -4.11 -43.69
C ARG A 29 -2.63 -4.66 -43.16
N ASP A 30 -1.51 -4.27 -43.75
CA ASP A 30 -0.18 -4.73 -43.33
C ASP A 30 0.19 -4.22 -41.92
N THR A 31 -0.11 -2.96 -41.63
CA THR A 31 0.10 -2.37 -40.29
C THR A 31 -0.78 -3.02 -39.22
N LEU A 32 -2.03 -3.36 -39.54
CA LEU A 32 -2.90 -4.11 -38.63
C LEU A 32 -2.39 -5.54 -38.40
N SER A 33 -1.92 -6.22 -39.44
CA SER A 33 -1.36 -7.57 -39.36
C SER A 33 -0.11 -7.60 -38.46
N THR A 34 0.86 -6.71 -38.72
CA THR A 34 2.08 -6.58 -37.92
C THR A 34 1.80 -6.20 -36.45
N LEU A 35 0.86 -5.28 -36.21
CA LEU A 35 0.46 -4.90 -34.86
C LEU A 35 -0.24 -6.05 -34.12
N SER A 36 -1.04 -6.85 -34.80
CA SER A 36 -1.70 -8.01 -34.20
C SER A 36 -0.70 -9.12 -33.82
N ALA A 37 0.27 -9.40 -34.68
CA ALA A 37 1.34 -10.38 -34.44
C ALA A 37 2.21 -9.97 -33.25
N THR A 38 2.65 -8.71 -33.19
CA THR A 38 3.45 -8.18 -32.07
C THR A 38 2.69 -8.18 -30.75
N LYS A 39 1.39 -7.86 -30.75
CA LYS A 39 0.52 -7.96 -29.56
C LYS A 39 0.41 -9.41 -29.05
N ALA A 40 0.30 -10.40 -29.92
CA ALA A 40 0.22 -11.80 -29.52
C ALA A 40 1.54 -12.31 -28.90
N ILE A 41 2.69 -11.96 -29.49
CA ILE A 41 4.02 -12.38 -29.04
C ILE A 41 4.36 -11.76 -27.67
N ASN A 42 4.10 -10.46 -27.49
CA ASN A 42 4.42 -9.75 -26.24
C ASN A 42 3.56 -10.19 -25.04
N LYS A 43 2.32 -10.64 -25.27
CA LYS A 43 1.45 -11.17 -24.19
C LYS A 43 2.02 -12.47 -23.59
N LYS A 44 2.51 -13.39 -24.42
CA LYS A 44 3.05 -14.68 -23.98
C LYS A 44 4.34 -14.54 -23.15
N LYS A 45 5.22 -13.58 -23.48
CA LYS A 45 6.49 -13.33 -22.76
C LYS A 45 6.27 -12.87 -21.31
N LYS A 46 5.23 -12.06 -21.03
CA LYS A 46 4.96 -11.52 -19.69
C LYS A 46 4.26 -12.50 -18.75
N LEU A 47 3.54 -13.49 -19.30
CA LEU A 47 2.82 -14.49 -18.50
C LEU A 47 3.78 -15.54 -17.91
N ARG A 48 4.76 -16.02 -18.70
CA ARG A 48 5.73 -17.05 -18.29
C ARG A 48 6.69 -16.58 -17.19
N THR A 49 7.07 -15.31 -17.17
CA THR A 49 7.95 -14.74 -16.13
C THR A 49 7.24 -14.57 -14.79
N ARG A 50 5.93 -14.28 -14.79
CA ARG A 50 5.12 -14.20 -13.57
C ARG A 50 4.89 -15.57 -12.94
N GLN A 51 4.66 -16.61 -13.74
CA GLN A 51 4.45 -17.97 -13.24
C GLN A 51 5.68 -18.54 -12.51
N LYS A 52 6.91 -18.22 -12.94
CA LYS A 52 8.13 -18.69 -12.24
C LYS A 52 8.33 -18.08 -10.85
N LYS A 53 7.70 -16.92 -10.56
CA LYS A 53 7.79 -16.25 -9.25
C LYS A 53 6.69 -16.65 -8.27
N LEU A 54 5.70 -17.44 -8.71
CA LEU A 54 4.60 -17.94 -7.87
C LEU A 54 4.83 -19.37 -7.37
N LYS A 55 6.08 -19.84 -7.36
CA LYS A 55 6.50 -20.91 -6.46
C LYS A 55 6.64 -20.31 -5.07
N ALA A 56 5.51 -19.90 -4.49
CA ALA A 56 5.45 -19.57 -3.07
C ALA A 56 5.75 -20.87 -2.33
N TYR A 57 6.72 -20.84 -1.42
CA TYR A 57 6.91 -21.92 -0.45
C TYR A 57 5.58 -22.14 0.27
N ASP A 58 5.16 -23.40 0.38
CA ASP A 58 3.97 -23.75 1.14
C ASP A 58 4.30 -23.61 2.63
N PHE A 59 3.79 -22.56 3.25
CA PHE A 59 4.02 -22.24 4.66
C PHE A 59 2.99 -22.89 5.58
N THR A 60 2.19 -23.85 5.09
CA THR A 60 1.27 -24.63 5.93
C THR A 60 2.00 -25.35 7.08
N SER A 61 3.28 -25.69 6.94
CA SER A 61 4.07 -26.22 8.06
C SER A 61 4.28 -25.20 9.20
N LEU A 62 4.19 -23.90 8.95
CA LEU A 62 4.31 -22.87 10.00
C LEU A 62 3.10 -22.82 10.92
N SER A 63 1.92 -23.30 10.48
CA SER A 63 0.73 -23.31 11.35
C SER A 63 0.83 -24.32 12.49
N GLU A 64 1.67 -25.35 12.35
CA GLU A 64 1.91 -26.34 13.41
C GLU A 64 2.72 -25.76 14.59
N PHE A 65 3.56 -24.76 14.32
CA PHE A 65 4.42 -24.13 15.33
C PHE A 65 3.77 -22.92 16.03
N LEU A 66 2.61 -22.47 15.56
CA LEU A 66 1.89 -21.35 16.16
C LEU A 66 0.81 -21.91 17.09
N PRO A 67 0.58 -21.30 18.27
CA PRO A 67 -0.58 -21.62 19.10
C PRO A 67 -1.84 -21.53 18.24
N GLU A 68 -2.68 -22.58 18.25
CA GLU A 68 -3.94 -22.60 17.51
C GLU A 68 -4.85 -21.46 18.02
N LEU A 69 -4.75 -20.28 17.41
CA LEU A 69 -5.64 -19.17 17.68
C LEU A 69 -7.01 -19.51 17.10
N LYS A 70 -7.84 -20.21 17.90
CA LYS A 70 -9.25 -20.54 17.61
C LYS A 70 -10.17 -19.31 17.57
N ALA A 71 -9.62 -18.10 17.41
CA ALA A 71 -10.45 -16.95 17.09
C ALA A 71 -10.91 -17.09 15.64
N PRO A 72 -12.20 -16.88 15.31
CA PRO A 72 -12.58 -16.70 13.92
C PRO A 72 -11.71 -15.56 13.41
N ARG A 73 -10.84 -15.89 12.47
CA ARG A 73 -10.08 -14.92 11.69
C ARG A 73 -11.14 -14.10 10.97
N GLN A 74 -11.65 -13.09 11.66
CA GLN A 74 -12.00 -11.84 11.02
C GLN A 74 -10.74 -11.54 10.24
N GLN A 75 -10.76 -11.90 8.96
CA GLN A 75 -9.89 -11.32 7.98
C GLN A 75 -10.19 -9.85 8.14
N THR A 76 -9.41 -9.20 9.01
CA THR A 76 -9.52 -7.79 9.24
C THR A 76 -9.39 -7.22 7.85
N THR A 77 -10.45 -6.57 7.44
CA THR A 77 -10.59 -5.81 6.20
C THR A 77 -9.46 -4.78 6.02
N GLU A 78 -8.53 -4.69 6.97
CA GLU A 78 -7.27 -3.97 6.97
C GLU A 78 -6.24 -4.54 5.98
N GLU A 79 -6.01 -5.86 5.94
CA GLU A 79 -5.01 -6.45 5.02
C GLU A 79 -5.42 -6.28 3.54
N ALA A 80 -6.73 -6.27 3.27
CA ALA A 80 -7.29 -6.07 1.93
C ALA A 80 -7.26 -4.60 1.45
N ASN A 81 -7.10 -3.63 2.36
CA ASN A 81 -7.19 -2.19 2.07
C ASN A 81 -5.87 -1.42 2.27
N PHE A 82 -4.73 -2.09 2.49
CA PHE A 82 -3.40 -1.44 2.47
C PHE A 82 -2.91 -1.11 1.05
N LYS A 83 -3.82 -0.72 0.15
CA LYS A 83 -3.46 -0.19 -1.17
C LYS A 83 -2.96 1.24 -1.03
N LEU A 84 -1.78 1.37 -0.44
CA LEU A 84 -1.10 2.65 -0.28
C LEU A 84 -0.89 3.26 -1.66
N LYS A 85 -1.38 4.48 -1.88
CA LYS A 85 -1.06 5.24 -3.08
C LYS A 85 0.45 5.46 -3.13
N PRO A 86 1.09 5.50 -4.32
CA PRO A 86 2.54 5.66 -4.42
C PRO A 86 3.06 6.93 -3.71
N LYS A 87 2.28 8.03 -3.74
CA LYS A 87 2.60 9.26 -2.98
C LYS A 87 2.55 9.08 -1.45
N SER A 88 1.65 8.23 -0.94
CA SER A 88 1.61 7.90 0.49
C SER A 88 2.68 6.89 0.89
N GLN A 89 3.13 6.02 -0.02
CA GLN A 89 4.24 5.10 0.22
C GLN A 89 5.54 5.87 0.46
N GLY A 90 5.85 6.88 -0.36
CA GLY A 90 7.04 7.72 -0.15
C GLY A 90 7.06 8.37 1.24
N LYS A 91 5.93 8.99 1.65
CA LYS A 91 5.79 9.58 2.99
C LYS A 91 5.92 8.56 4.12
N LEU A 92 5.41 7.34 3.92
CA LEU A 92 5.55 6.25 4.90
C LEU A 92 7.02 5.85 5.04
N ILE A 93 7.71 5.65 3.92
CA ILE A 93 9.14 5.30 3.89
C ILE A 93 9.98 6.40 4.56
N GLU A 94 9.69 7.67 4.31
CA GLU A 94 10.36 8.79 4.99
C GLU A 94 10.15 8.76 6.50
N LYS A 95 8.93 8.47 6.98
CA LYS A 95 8.64 8.37 8.40
C LYS A 95 9.37 7.19 9.05
N GLU A 96 9.30 6.01 8.44
CA GLU A 96 9.96 4.82 8.96
C GLU A 96 11.49 4.93 8.91
N SER A 97 12.05 5.51 7.85
CA SER A 97 13.50 5.74 7.77
C SER A 97 13.99 6.72 8.83
N ARG A 98 13.21 7.77 9.16
CA ARG A 98 13.53 8.66 10.29
C ARG A 98 13.49 7.92 11.63
N ARG A 99 12.45 7.11 11.87
CA ARG A 99 12.33 6.29 13.09
C ARG A 99 13.51 5.33 13.24
N LEU A 100 13.87 4.62 12.18
CA LEU A 100 15.01 3.72 12.17
C LEU A 100 16.32 4.46 12.50
N LYS A 101 16.56 5.61 11.88
CA LYS A 101 17.74 6.43 12.19
C LYS A 101 17.77 6.85 13.66
N MET A 102 16.63 7.22 14.24
CA MET A 102 16.55 7.57 15.65
C MET A 102 16.92 6.39 16.56
N VAL A 103 16.43 5.18 16.26
CA VAL A 103 16.78 3.97 17.02
C VAL A 103 18.27 3.66 16.91
N LEU A 104 18.82 3.71 15.70
CA LEU A 104 20.26 3.45 15.47
C LEU A 104 21.18 4.48 16.15
N ASN A 105 20.72 5.72 16.27
CA ASN A 105 21.46 6.79 16.93
C ASN A 105 21.27 6.81 18.46
N HIS A 106 20.43 5.94 19.03
CA HIS A 106 20.16 5.92 20.45
C HIS A 106 21.30 5.25 21.22
N ALA A 107 21.85 5.92 22.24
CA ALA A 107 23.02 5.44 22.99
C ALA A 107 22.79 4.03 23.59
N ALA A 108 21.63 3.79 24.20
CA ALA A 108 21.32 2.46 24.77
C ALA A 108 21.28 1.35 23.70
N PHE A 109 20.83 1.68 22.48
CA PHE A 109 20.78 0.72 21.37
C PHE A 109 22.17 0.41 20.82
N GLN A 110 23.08 1.39 20.84
CA GLN A 110 24.48 1.20 20.45
C GLN A 110 25.26 0.36 21.46
N SER A 111 24.98 0.50 22.75
CA SER A 111 25.64 -0.29 23.81
C SER A 111 25.10 -1.72 23.90
N ASP A 112 23.77 -1.89 23.93
CA ASP A 112 23.13 -3.19 24.00
C ASP A 112 21.79 -3.18 23.22
N PRO A 113 21.81 -3.59 21.94
CA PRO A 113 20.62 -3.58 21.11
C PRO A 113 19.59 -4.60 21.59
N LEU A 114 20.01 -5.75 22.14
CA LEU A 114 19.11 -6.82 22.56
C LEU A 114 18.31 -6.42 23.80
N SER A 115 19.00 -5.90 24.82
CA SER A 115 18.35 -5.40 26.04
C SER A 115 17.42 -4.22 25.74
N THR A 116 17.84 -3.29 24.89
CA THR A 116 17.02 -2.13 24.49
C THR A 116 15.75 -2.55 23.77
N ILE A 117 15.83 -3.52 22.85
CA ILE A 117 14.64 -4.08 22.17
C ILE A 117 13.73 -4.75 23.19
N HIS A 118 14.28 -5.55 24.09
CA HIS A 118 13.49 -6.24 25.12
C HIS A 118 12.74 -5.25 26.02
N GLN A 119 13.42 -4.20 26.49
CA GLN A 119 12.80 -3.12 27.28
C GLN A 119 11.72 -2.37 26.49
N HIS A 120 11.96 -2.08 25.21
CA HIS A 120 10.98 -1.43 24.34
C HIS A 120 9.73 -2.31 24.18
N LEU A 121 9.90 -3.60 23.95
CA LEU A 121 8.78 -4.54 23.85
C LEU A 121 8.01 -4.63 25.16
N GLN A 122 8.68 -4.69 26.31
CA GLN A 122 8.01 -4.69 27.61
C GLN A 122 7.22 -3.40 27.87
N SER A 123 7.74 -2.24 27.48
CA SER A 123 7.08 -0.94 27.74
C SER A 123 5.93 -0.63 26.78
N THR A 124 6.00 -1.14 25.55
CA THR A 124 4.97 -0.91 24.51
C THR A 124 3.93 -2.00 24.43
N GLN A 125 4.11 -3.10 25.17
CA GLN A 125 3.04 -4.07 25.34
C GLN A 125 1.85 -3.40 26.04
N PRO A 126 0.63 -3.56 25.49
CA PRO A 126 -0.56 -3.08 26.18
C PRO A 126 -0.62 -3.77 27.54
N ALA A 127 -0.74 -2.99 28.61
CA ALA A 127 -0.89 -3.52 29.94
C ALA A 127 -2.10 -4.49 29.91
N VAL A 128 -1.83 -5.77 30.16
CA VAL A 128 -2.91 -6.71 30.45
C VAL A 128 -3.48 -6.20 31.75
N GLU A 129 -4.61 -5.48 31.67
CA GLU A 129 -5.38 -5.12 32.85
C GLU A 129 -5.92 -6.40 33.47
N GLU A 130 -5.12 -7.03 34.32
CA GLU A 130 -5.67 -7.80 35.42
C GLU A 130 -6.45 -6.81 36.29
N LYS A 131 -7.75 -6.69 35.98
CA LYS A 131 -8.71 -5.93 36.78
C LYS A 131 -8.44 -6.21 38.25
N PRO A 132 -8.13 -5.22 39.10
CA PRO A 132 -8.15 -5.45 40.53
C PRO A 132 -9.58 -5.85 40.90
N ARG A 133 -9.77 -7.11 41.33
CA ARG A 133 -10.99 -7.57 42.00
C ARG A 133 -11.14 -6.80 43.31
N ASN A 134 -11.61 -5.56 43.23
CA ASN A 134 -11.92 -4.77 44.40
C ASN A 134 -13.31 -5.16 44.90
N LYS A 135 -13.28 -5.70 46.12
CA LYS A 135 -14.37 -6.30 46.88
C LYS A 135 -15.55 -5.33 47.00
N SER A 136 -16.77 -5.83 46.81
CA SER A 136 -18.02 -5.09 47.02
C SER A 136 -18.15 -4.64 48.48
N SER A 137 -17.88 -3.38 48.79
CA SER A 137 -18.23 -2.80 50.08
C SER A 137 -19.71 -2.40 50.09
N LYS A 138 -20.52 -3.21 50.77
CA LYS A 138 -21.89 -2.85 51.17
C LYS A 138 -21.85 -1.69 52.18
N ASN A 139 -22.74 -0.72 51.97
CA ASN A 139 -23.35 0.20 52.95
C ASN A 139 -22.47 1.28 53.62
N ALA A 140 -22.76 2.55 53.30
CA ALA A 140 -22.95 3.60 54.31
C ALA A 140 -23.77 4.78 53.74
N LYS A 141 -24.66 5.31 54.58
CA LYS A 141 -25.78 6.23 54.29
C LYS A 141 -25.35 7.71 54.18
N LYS A 142 -26.19 8.48 53.46
CA LYS A 142 -26.67 9.87 53.71
C LYS A 142 -25.66 10.93 54.24
N LYS A 143 -25.54 12.07 53.53
CA LYS A 143 -26.25 13.34 53.84
C LYS A 143 -25.87 14.49 52.88
N LYS A 144 -26.86 15.33 52.60
CA LYS A 144 -26.78 16.67 51.97
C LYS A 144 -25.80 17.61 52.70
N GLY A 145 -25.16 18.50 51.96
CA GLY A 145 -24.54 19.72 52.51
C GLY A 145 -24.05 20.65 51.40
N LYS A 146 -24.63 21.85 51.32
CA LYS A 146 -24.42 22.89 50.30
C LYS A 146 -23.26 23.83 50.71
N LYS A 147 -22.62 24.41 49.69
CA LYS A 147 -22.02 25.76 49.58
C LYS A 147 -20.56 26.02 50.02
N LYS A 148 -19.86 26.64 49.03
CA LYS A 148 -18.97 27.81 49.04
C LYS A 148 -17.68 27.75 49.86
N SER A 149 -16.54 27.95 49.20
CA SER A 149 -15.90 29.28 49.08
C SER A 149 -14.68 29.24 48.17
N GLU A 150 -14.43 30.39 47.57
CA GLU A 150 -13.41 30.78 46.60
C GLU A 150 -12.07 31.12 47.28
N ALA A 151 -11.05 31.33 46.44
CA ALA A 151 -9.73 31.94 46.68
C ALA A 151 -8.54 31.02 47.02
N THR A 152 -7.61 30.97 46.07
CA THR A 152 -6.18 30.70 46.23
C THR A 152 -5.53 31.65 47.24
N PRO A 153 -4.42 31.23 47.86
CA PRO A 153 -3.24 32.08 47.75
C PRO A 153 -1.97 31.34 47.32
N ILE A 154 -1.11 32.14 46.71
CA ILE A 154 0.23 31.89 46.20
C ILE A 154 1.23 31.85 47.37
N SER A 155 2.15 30.88 47.33
CA SER A 155 3.53 30.91 47.89
C SER A 155 4.17 29.56 47.56
N GLU A 156 5.45 29.37 47.28
CA GLU A 156 6.63 30.22 47.17
C GLU A 156 7.78 29.28 46.72
N SER A 157 8.77 29.88 46.07
CA SER A 157 10.08 29.37 45.62
C SER A 157 10.61 28.05 46.20
N MET A 158 11.24 27.23 45.33
CA MET A 158 12.67 26.92 45.47
C MET A 158 13.23 26.26 44.21
N GLU A 159 14.27 26.88 43.65
CA GLU A 159 15.27 26.28 42.78
C GLU A 159 16.02 25.15 43.52
N MET A 160 16.24 24.03 42.83
CA MET A 160 17.48 23.23 42.79
C MET A 160 17.46 22.41 41.49
#